data_AF-A0A250XPN6-F1
#
_entry.id   AF-A0A250XPN6-F1
#
_cell.length_a   1.000
_cell.length_b   1.000
_cell.length_c   1.000
_cell.angle_alpha   90.00
_cell.angle_beta   90.00
_cell.angle_gamma   90.00
#
_symmetry.space_group_name_H-M   'P 1'
#
loop_
_entity.id
_entity.type
_entity.pdbx_description
1 polymer ?
#
loop_
_entity_poly.entity_id
_entity_poly.type
_entity_poly.pdbx_seq_one_letter_code
_entity_poly.pdbx_strand_id
1 'polypeptide(L)'
;MRRPVIVIDEANVMMGWNKNYPEDMGTLLRFFVSITKEKKRSHVFLVTSEFGYQTWLSAAIASEFWKLKIIGDFTKSEAKSFFEFELERRRKVVTVTDEIWSQIYEVRV
;
A
#
# COMPACT_ATOMS: atom_id res chain seq x y z
N MET A 1 26.72 -2.12 -1.40
CA MET A 1 26.10 -1.90 -0.08
C MET A 1 24.59 -1.77 -0.28
N ARG A 2 23.76 -2.52 0.47
CA ARG A 2 22.29 -2.46 0.34
C ARG A 2 21.80 -1.15 0.97
N ARG A 3 20.99 -0.37 0.26
CA ARG A 3 20.44 0.88 0.80
C ARG A 3 19.39 0.56 1.89
N PRO A 4 19.39 1.27 3.03
CA PRO A 4 18.35 1.12 4.03
C PRO A 4 16.97 1.47 3.47
N VAL A 5 15.95 0.85 4.05
CA VAL A 5 14.55 1.05 3.70
C VAL A 5 13.82 1.51 4.96
N ILE A 6 13.09 2.62 4.84
CA ILE A 6 12.18 3.13 5.86
C ILE A 6 10.77 2.78 5.40
N VAL A 7 10.00 2.15 6.26
CA VAL A 7 8.59 1.84 6.01
C VAL A 7 7.77 2.51 7.09
N ILE A 8 6.77 3.28 6.69
CA ILE A 8 5.81 3.90 7.59
C ILE A 8 4.44 3.38 7.21
N ASP A 9 3.90 2.54 8.08
CA ASP A 9 2.51 2.08 7.99
C ASP A 9 1.56 3.13 8.57
N GLU A 10 0.29 3.06 8.19
CA GLU A 10 -0.74 4.06 8.54
C GLU A 10 -0.29 5.50 8.24
N ALA A 11 0.38 5.72 7.11
CA ALA A 11 0.96 7.01 6.75
C ALA A 11 -0.10 8.13 6.66
N ASN A 12 -1.39 7.79 6.51
CA ASN A 12 -2.52 8.72 6.59
C ASN A 12 -2.61 9.49 7.91
N VAL A 13 -2.06 8.97 9.02
CA VAL A 13 -1.98 9.69 10.29
C VAL A 13 -1.20 11.01 10.15
N MET A 14 -0.24 11.07 9.22
CA MET A 14 0.49 12.30 8.91
C MET A 14 -0.43 13.45 8.46
N MET A 15 -1.53 13.16 7.77
CA MET A 15 -2.52 14.18 7.41
C MET A 15 -3.14 14.83 8.65
N GLY A 16 -3.37 14.04 9.70
CA GLY A 16 -3.83 14.52 10.99
C GLY A 16 -2.77 15.37 11.70
N TRP A 17 -1.53 14.90 11.75
CA TRP A 17 -0.41 15.66 12.32
C TRP A 17 -0.20 17.00 11.61
N ASN A 18 -0.33 17.03 10.29
CA ASN A 18 -0.19 18.24 9.49
C ASN A 18 -1.18 19.34 9.88
N LYS A 19 -2.35 19.01 10.45
CA LYS A 19 -3.33 20.02 10.92
C LYS A 19 -2.80 20.82 12.09
N ASN A 20 -2.03 20.19 12.97
CA ASN A 20 -1.51 20.80 14.20
C ASN A 20 -0.04 21.24 14.06
N TYR A 21 0.71 20.60 13.15
CA TYR A 21 2.17 20.76 13.00
C TYR A 21 2.60 20.83 11.52
N PRO A 22 2.17 21.86 10.77
CA PRO A 22 2.43 21.95 9.33
C PRO A 22 3.92 22.15 9.00
N GLU A 23 4.67 22.91 9.82
CA GLU A 23 6.10 23.15 9.59
C GLU A 23 6.95 21.89 9.82
N ASP A 24 6.64 21.14 10.87
CA ASP A 24 7.31 19.88 11.19
C ASP A 24 7.03 18.83 10.11
N MET A 25 5.78 18.76 9.64
CA MET A 25 5.41 17.88 8.53
C MET A 25 6.17 18.27 7.26
N GLY A 26 6.20 19.55 6.91
CA GLY A 26 6.98 20.04 5.77
C GLY A 26 8.47 19.67 5.88
N THR A 27 9.04 19.73 7.08
CA THR A 27 10.43 19.33 7.34
C THR A 27 10.64 17.83 7.16
N LEU A 28 9.74 17.00 7.68
CA LEU A 28 9.79 15.55 7.51
C LEU A 28 9.70 15.15 6.03
N LEU A 29 8.77 15.75 5.29
CA LEU A 29 8.58 15.49 3.87
C LEU A 29 9.81 15.90 3.05
N ARG A 30 10.41 17.07 3.32
CA ARG A 30 11.69 17.47 2.70
C ARG A 30 12.82 16.51 3.03
N PHE A 31 12.87 16.01 4.26
CA PHE A 31 13.84 15.00 4.66
C PHE A 31 13.69 13.71 3.82
N PHE A 32 12.46 13.21 3.62
CA PHE A 32 12.21 12.05 2.76
C PHE A 32 12.69 12.26 1.33
N VAL A 33 12.39 13.42 0.73
CA VAL A 33 12.88 13.78 -0.62
C VAL A 33 14.42 13.77 -0.64
N SER A 34 15.04 14.37 0.37
CA SER A 34 16.50 14.48 0.41
C SER A 34 17.20 13.11 0.51
N ILE A 35 16.71 12.21 1.36
CA ILE A 35 17.34 10.90 1.53
C ILE A 35 17.05 9.93 0.37
N THR A 36 15.94 10.12 -0.34
CA THR A 36 15.53 9.23 -1.45
C THR A 36 16.02 9.71 -2.81
N LYS A 37 15.60 10.90 -3.26
CA LYS A 37 15.83 11.39 -4.62
C LYS A 37 17.16 12.10 -4.77
N GLU A 38 17.46 13.02 -3.85
CA GLU A 38 18.63 13.90 -3.96
C GLU A 38 19.92 13.14 -3.63
N LYS A 39 19.99 12.55 -2.43
CA LYS A 39 21.20 11.89 -1.92
C LYS A 39 21.25 10.41 -2.23
N LYS A 40 20.13 9.80 -2.66
CA LYS A 40 20.01 8.37 -2.99
C LYS A 40 20.57 7.45 -1.89
N ARG A 41 20.31 7.82 -0.63
CA ARG A 41 20.82 7.14 0.56
C ARG A 41 19.88 6.05 1.06
N SER A 42 18.57 6.23 0.90
CA SER A 42 17.55 5.32 1.42
C SER A 42 16.37 5.18 0.46
N HIS A 43 15.52 4.18 0.70
CA HIS A 43 14.15 4.11 0.17
C HIS A 43 13.16 4.43 1.28
N VAL A 44 12.05 5.09 0.94
CA VAL A 44 10.95 5.37 1.87
C VAL A 44 9.67 4.82 1.24
N PHE A 45 8.96 3.97 1.99
CA PHE A 45 7.62 3.50 1.66
C PHE A 45 6.63 4.08 2.65
N LEU A 46 5.65 4.80 2.14
CA LEU A 46 4.51 5.32 2.89
C LEU A 46 3.32 4.44 2.54
N VAL A 47 2.84 3.67 3.50
CA VAL A 47 1.78 2.68 3.32
C VAL A 47 0.51 3.20 3.97
N THR A 48 -0.61 3.09 3.26
CA THR A 48 -1.90 3.60 3.70
C THR A 48 -3.02 2.82 3.04
N SER A 49 -4.11 2.63 3.77
CA SER A 49 -5.41 2.16 3.24
C SER A 49 -6.33 3.32 2.82
N GLU A 50 -5.98 4.55 3.17
CA GLU A 50 -6.77 5.76 2.88
C GLU A 50 -6.46 6.30 1.47
N PHE A 51 -7.46 6.32 0.60
CA PHE A 51 -7.35 6.82 -0.78
C PHE A 51 -7.05 8.33 -0.81
N GLY A 52 -7.61 9.11 0.12
CA GLY A 52 -7.41 10.56 0.19
C GLY A 52 -5.96 11.00 0.44
N TYR A 53 -5.11 10.08 0.91
CA TYR A 53 -3.70 10.34 1.18
C TYR A 53 -2.92 10.78 -0.06
N GLN A 54 -3.22 10.21 -1.22
CA GLN A 54 -2.53 10.57 -2.47
C GLN A 54 -2.75 12.04 -2.82
N THR A 55 -3.98 12.51 -2.70
CA THR A 55 -4.35 13.91 -2.98
C THR A 55 -3.63 14.85 -2.03
N TRP A 56 -3.60 14.51 -0.74
CA TRP A 56 -2.86 15.29 0.26
C TRP A 56 -1.36 15.33 -0.04
N LEU A 57 -0.74 14.18 -0.34
CA LEU A 57 0.69 14.11 -0.62
C LEU A 57 1.06 14.90 -1.88
N SER A 58 0.20 14.88 -2.91
CA SER A 58 0.39 15.65 -4.15
C SER A 58 0.35 17.16 -3.91
N ALA A 59 -0.44 17.63 -2.93
CA ALA A 59 -0.48 19.03 -2.54
C ALA A 59 0.74 19.46 -1.71
N ALA A 60 1.34 18.52 -0.97
CA ALA A 60 2.47 18.78 -0.08
C ALA A 60 3.84 18.65 -0.76
N ILE A 61 3.97 17.75 -1.75
CA ILE A 61 5.22 17.46 -2.46
C ILE A 61 4.92 17.26 -3.94
N ALA A 62 5.77 17.82 -4.80
CA ALA A 62 5.71 17.64 -6.24
C ALA A 62 5.74 16.14 -6.65
N SER A 63 4.92 15.76 -7.63
CA SER A 63 4.64 14.36 -7.96
C SER A 63 5.83 13.60 -8.52
N GLU A 64 6.86 14.29 -9.02
CA GLU A 64 8.12 13.72 -9.49
C GLU A 64 8.99 13.12 -8.36
N PHE A 65 8.68 13.44 -7.10
CA PHE A 65 9.43 12.99 -5.93
C PHE A 65 8.87 11.72 -5.27
N TRP A 66 7.73 11.22 -5.73
CA TRP A 66 7.14 10.00 -5.21
C TRP A 66 6.48 9.18 -6.32
N LYS A 67 6.09 7.95 -6.00
CA LYS A 67 5.43 7.05 -6.95
C LYS A 67 4.33 6.26 -6.24
N LEU A 68 3.13 6.30 -6.80
CA LEU A 68 2.02 5.49 -6.33
C LEU A 68 2.20 4.03 -6.73
N LYS A 69 1.92 3.13 -5.79
CA LYS A 69 1.67 1.72 -6.03
C LYS A 69 0.41 1.32 -5.29
N ILE A 70 -0.61 0.93 -6.06
CA ILE A 70 -1.87 0.42 -5.52
C ILE A 70 -1.74 -1.09 -5.41
N ILE A 71 -2.03 -1.63 -4.23
CA ILE A 71 -2.20 -3.06 -4.00
C ILE A 71 -3.71 -3.25 -3.87
N GLY A 72 -4.33 -3.71 -4.94
CA GLY A 72 -5.75 -4.05 -4.95
C GLY A 72 -5.99 -5.50 -4.56
N ASP A 73 -7.24 -5.91 -4.58
CA ASP A 73 -7.60 -7.30 -4.35
C ASP A 73 -7.07 -8.20 -5.46
N PHE A 74 -6.93 -9.49 -5.14
CA PHE A 74 -6.65 -10.53 -6.13
C PHE A 74 -7.70 -10.54 -7.23
N THR A 75 -7.26 -10.74 -8.46
CA THR A 75 -8.15 -11.07 -9.59
C THR A 75 -8.92 -12.37 -9.31
N LYS A 76 -9.99 -12.62 -10.07
CA LYS A 76 -10.81 -13.84 -9.92
C LYS A 76 -9.99 -15.12 -10.03
N SER A 77 -9.00 -15.16 -10.91
CA SER A 77 -8.11 -16.32 -11.06
C SER A 77 -7.11 -16.43 -9.91
N GLU A 78 -6.43 -15.34 -9.54
CA GLU A 78 -5.47 -15.34 -8.42
C GLU A 78 -6.13 -15.74 -7.10
N ALA A 79 -7.34 -15.22 -6.85
CA ALA A 79 -8.12 -15.55 -5.68
C ALA A 79 -8.53 -17.03 -5.68
N LYS A 80 -8.89 -17.60 -6.84
CA LYS A 80 -9.26 -19.02 -6.97
C LYS A 80 -8.06 -19.90 -6.65
N SER A 81 -6.91 -19.61 -7.29
CA SER A 81 -5.67 -20.36 -7.07
C SER A 81 -5.19 -20.26 -5.62
N PHE A 82 -5.29 -19.09 -5.00
CA PHE A 82 -4.97 -18.93 -3.58
C PHE A 82 -5.92 -19.73 -2.68
N PHE A 83 -7.21 -19.73 -2.99
CA PHE A 83 -8.21 -20.48 -2.23
C PHE A 83 -8.00 -22.00 -2.34
N GLU A 84 -7.78 -22.52 -3.54
CA GLU A 84 -7.48 -23.93 -3.79
C GLU A 84 -6.18 -24.36 -3.07
N PHE A 85 -5.13 -23.54 -3.16
CA PHE A 85 -3.88 -23.75 -2.43
C PHE A 85 -4.13 -23.84 -0.90
N GLU A 86 -4.93 -22.94 -0.33
CA GLU A 86 -5.26 -22.97 1.10
C GLU A 86 -6.11 -24.19 1.50
N LEU A 87 -7.01 -24.65 0.62
CA LEU A 87 -7.79 -25.88 0.85
C LEU A 87 -6.87 -27.11 0.89
N GLU A 88 -5.96 -27.23 -0.07
CA GLU A 88 -4.97 -28.30 -0.12
C GLU A 88 -4.05 -28.27 1.10
N ARG A 89 -3.49 -27.10 1.44
CA ARG A 89 -2.63 -26.91 2.61
C ARG A 89 -3.30 -27.32 3.91
N ARG A 90 -4.61 -27.10 4.03
CA ARG A 90 -5.43 -27.46 5.21
C ARG A 90 -6.05 -28.86 5.13
N ARG A 91 -5.73 -29.65 4.09
CA ARG A 91 -6.26 -31.00 3.84
C ARG A 91 -7.79 -31.05 3.80
N LYS A 92 -8.43 -29.99 3.29
CA LYS A 92 -9.88 -29.97 3.09
C LYS A 92 -10.21 -30.49 1.70
N VAL A 93 -11.05 -31.52 1.63
CA VAL A 93 -11.56 -32.05 0.36
C VAL A 93 -12.86 -31.33 0.03
N VAL A 94 -12.76 -30.23 -0.71
CA VAL A 94 -13.91 -29.49 -1.23
C VAL A 94 -13.71 -29.31 -2.73
N THR A 95 -14.65 -29.80 -3.52
CA THR A 95 -14.68 -29.52 -4.96
C THR A 95 -15.24 -28.13 -5.17
N VAL A 96 -14.40 -27.22 -5.66
CA VAL A 96 -14.81 -25.84 -5.97
C VAL A 96 -15.19 -25.77 -7.44
N THR A 97 -16.47 -25.90 -7.75
CA THR A 97 -16.95 -25.69 -9.14
C THR A 97 -16.89 -24.21 -9.50
N ASP A 98 -16.97 -23.89 -10.79
CA ASP A 98 -16.94 -22.50 -11.26
C ASP A 98 -18.16 -21.70 -10.79
N GLU A 99 -19.31 -22.34 -10.59
CA GLU A 99 -20.51 -21.72 -10.02
C GLU A 99 -20.28 -21.34 -8.55
N ILE A 100 -19.78 -22.27 -7.74
CA ILE A 100 -19.47 -22.02 -6.32
C ILE A 100 -18.41 -20.93 -6.20
N TRP A 101 -17.37 -20.98 -7.03
CA TRP A 101 -16.32 -19.97 -7.04
C TRP A 101 -16.85 -18.58 -7.39
N SER A 102 -17.74 -18.50 -8.38
CA SER A 102 -18.34 -17.22 -8.79
C SER A 102 -19.14 -16.59 -7.65
N GLN A 103 -19.91 -17.39 -6.91
CA GLN A 103 -20.64 -16.92 -5.72
C GLN A 103 -19.69 -16.42 -4.62
N ILE A 104 -18.60 -17.14 -4.35
CA ILE A 104 -17.61 -16.73 -3.33
C ILE A 104 -16.93 -15.41 -3.73
N TYR A 105 -16.57 -15.26 -5.01
CA TYR A 105 -15.86 -14.08 -5.49
C TYR A 105 -16.75 -12.83 -5.55
N GLU A 106 -18.04 -12.98 -5.87
CA GLU A 106 -19.00 -11.87 -5.99
C GLU A 106 -19.45 -11.30 -4.64
N VAL A 107 -19.28 -12.03 -3.52
CA VAL A 107 -19.60 -11.56 -2.16
C VAL A 107 -18.56 -10.55 -1.62
N ARG A 108 -17.62 -10.07 -2.46
CA ARG A 108 -16.73 -8.97 -2.09
C ARG A 108 -17.53 -7.67 -1.90
N VAL A 109 -17.76 -7.33 -0.64
CA VAL A 109 -18.30 -6.05 -0.14
C VAL A 109 -17.26 -4.95 -0.33
#